data_AF-A0AAU6MUK1-F1
#
_entry.id   AF-A0AAU6MUK1-F1
#
_cell.length_a   1.000
_cell.length_b   1.000
_cell.length_c   1.000
_cell.angle_alpha   90.00
_cell.angle_beta   90.00
_cell.angle_gamma   90.00
#
_symmetry.space_group_name_H-M   'P 1'
#
loop_
_entity.id
_entity.type
_entity.pdbx_description
1 polymer ?
#
loop_
_entity_poly.entity_id
_entity_poly.type
_entity_poly.pdbx_seq_one_letter_code
_entity_poly.pdbx_strand_id
1 'polypeptide(L)'
;MPDTTHQQPAPGRDLARLALAQYKASTKTTKVTAPARRLRPAARAGSRRDPAGLGSVLADVTGELGWQPGVEGGGILERWPELCPQYVGRIEPVHYDTERRVLELRPCSPAYAAQLRLLGGQLAKQINDKVGPEVVRAIRPLTVGQIGAATADRPAAAPHQAAAAPVKTRDTASPGYQAALAAIRPKTPSTPDARVVKAMQRQARAMLREPETAFTDATVARQELEETAATENSDPLLASIQAVMAYKHGGADQLVRRAFDVA
;
A
#
# COMPACT_ATOMS: atom_id res chain seq x y z
N MET A 1 -5.20 -32.34 53.88
CA MET A 1 -4.70 -31.78 52.61
C MET A 1 -5.85 -31.80 51.62
N PRO A 2 -6.62 -30.70 51.45
CA PRO A 2 -7.59 -30.60 50.36
C PRO A 2 -7.04 -29.77 49.20
N ASP A 3 -7.29 -30.29 48.00
CA ASP A 3 -6.91 -29.80 46.67
C ASP A 3 -7.34 -28.35 46.39
N THR A 4 -6.45 -27.58 45.76
CA THR A 4 -6.76 -26.24 45.22
C THR A 4 -7.06 -26.34 43.74
N THR A 5 -8.33 -26.53 43.40
CA THR A 5 -8.81 -26.40 42.01
C THR A 5 -8.92 -24.92 41.66
N HIS A 6 -8.02 -24.40 40.81
CA HIS A 6 -8.20 -23.09 40.19
C HIS A 6 -9.39 -23.14 39.22
N GLN A 7 -10.52 -22.63 39.70
CA GLN A 7 -11.73 -22.40 38.93
C GLN A 7 -11.48 -21.33 37.85
N GLN A 8 -11.44 -21.74 36.59
CA GLN A 8 -11.55 -20.80 35.47
C GLN A 8 -12.97 -20.24 35.37
N PRO A 9 -13.15 -18.93 35.13
CA PRO A 9 -14.47 -18.34 34.94
C PRO A 9 -14.96 -18.56 33.50
N ALA A 10 -16.16 -19.11 33.36
CA ALA A 10 -16.98 -19.00 32.15
C ALA A 10 -17.77 -17.67 32.17
N PRO A 11 -18.50 -17.30 31.10
CA PRO A 11 -18.05 -16.94 29.75
C PRO A 11 -18.50 -15.49 29.41
N GLY A 12 -18.08 -14.93 28.27
CA GLY A 12 -18.18 -13.51 27.85
C GLY A 12 -19.51 -12.73 27.98
N ARG A 13 -20.61 -13.34 28.44
CA ARG A 13 -21.88 -12.68 28.77
C ARG A 13 -21.73 -11.64 29.88
N ASP A 14 -20.87 -11.88 30.87
CA ASP A 14 -20.66 -10.93 31.97
C ASP A 14 -19.71 -9.78 31.58
N LEU A 15 -18.81 -10.02 30.62
CA LEU A 15 -18.01 -8.95 30.00
C LEU A 15 -18.87 -7.96 29.21
N ALA A 16 -19.88 -8.45 28.49
CA ALA A 16 -20.80 -7.59 27.75
C ALA A 16 -21.61 -6.67 28.69
N ARG A 17 -22.04 -7.19 29.84
CA ARG A 17 -22.73 -6.37 30.86
C ARG A 17 -21.81 -5.32 31.48
N LEU A 18 -20.57 -5.70 31.76
CA LEU A 18 -19.55 -4.77 32.26
C LEU A 18 -19.24 -3.68 31.23
N ALA A 19 -19.03 -4.02 29.95
CA ALA A 19 -18.78 -3.06 28.88
C ALA A 19 -19.97 -2.09 28.69
N LEU A 20 -21.20 -2.59 28.78
CA LEU A 20 -22.40 -1.75 28.65
C LEU A 20 -22.58 -0.80 29.85
N ALA A 21 -22.23 -1.23 31.07
CA ALA A 21 -22.22 -0.37 32.25
C ALA A 21 -21.17 0.76 32.13
N GLN A 22 -19.99 0.44 31.60
CA GLN A 22 -18.92 1.42 31.34
C GLN A 22 -19.36 2.48 30.32
N TYR A 23 -20.01 2.06 29.22
CA TYR A 23 -20.51 2.97 28.20
C TYR A 23 -21.58 3.93 28.76
N LYS A 24 -22.55 3.41 29.53
CA LYS A 24 -23.63 4.24 30.12
C LYS A 24 -23.12 5.22 31.17
N ALA A 25 -22.01 4.92 31.85
CA ALA A 25 -21.36 5.87 32.77
C ALA A 25 -20.71 7.04 32.01
N SER A 26 -20.13 6.78 30.84
CA SER A 26 -19.49 7.84 30.02
C SER A 26 -20.49 8.82 29.41
N THR A 27 -21.69 8.37 29.05
CA THR A 27 -22.68 9.20 28.34
C THR A 27 -23.52 10.10 29.24
N LYS A 28 -23.54 9.86 30.56
CA LYS A 28 -24.36 10.65 31.49
C LYS A 28 -23.74 12.01 31.89
N THR A 29 -22.53 12.32 31.43
CA THR A 29 -21.81 13.54 31.82
C THR A 29 -21.64 14.58 30.70
N THR A 30 -22.01 14.27 29.46
CA THR A 30 -21.83 15.21 28.33
C THR A 30 -23.13 15.93 27.98
N LYS A 31 -23.41 17.05 28.65
CA LYS A 31 -24.34 18.07 28.11
C LYS A 31 -23.63 18.76 26.94
N VAL A 32 -23.89 18.31 25.71
CA VAL A 32 -23.44 18.99 24.49
C VAL A 32 -24.31 20.23 24.29
N THR A 33 -23.78 21.40 24.63
CA THR A 33 -24.32 22.68 24.16
C THR A 33 -23.98 22.80 22.68
N ALA A 34 -24.98 22.68 21.81
CA ALA A 34 -24.83 22.87 20.37
C ALA A 34 -24.40 24.31 20.05
N PRO A 35 -23.36 24.55 19.24
CA PRO A 35 -23.02 25.90 18.80
C PRO A 35 -24.03 26.38 17.75
N ALA A 36 -24.61 27.55 18.00
CA ALA A 36 -25.56 28.20 17.12
C ALA A 36 -24.98 28.44 15.72
N ARG A 37 -25.60 27.81 14.71
CA ARG A 37 -25.31 28.00 13.29
C ARG A 37 -25.64 29.44 12.89
N ARG A 38 -24.62 30.28 12.69
CA ARG A 38 -24.80 31.61 12.09
C ARG A 38 -25.19 31.44 10.63
N LEU A 39 -26.48 31.63 10.31
CA LEU A 39 -26.93 31.81 8.94
C LEU A 39 -26.31 33.11 8.40
N ARG A 40 -25.52 33.00 7.33
CA ARG A 40 -25.13 34.16 6.51
C ARG A 40 -26.36 34.60 5.70
N PRO A 41 -26.68 35.91 5.64
CA PRO A 41 -27.79 36.38 4.83
C PRO A 41 -27.46 36.23 3.34
N ALA A 42 -28.40 35.65 2.60
CA ALA A 42 -28.36 35.57 1.15
C ALA A 42 -28.37 36.99 0.56
N ALA A 43 -27.28 37.35 -0.15
CA ALA A 43 -27.24 38.55 -0.95
C ALA A 43 -28.18 38.38 -2.15
N ARG A 44 -29.04 39.37 -2.33
CA ARG A 44 -30.12 39.44 -3.30
C ARG A 44 -29.64 39.25 -4.73
N ALA A 45 -30.43 38.52 -5.51
CA ALA A 45 -30.39 38.52 -6.96
C ALA A 45 -30.61 39.94 -7.49
N GLY A 46 -29.71 40.40 -8.37
CA GLY A 46 -29.90 41.64 -9.11
C GLY A 46 -28.63 42.31 -9.58
N SER A 47 -27.89 41.73 -10.52
CA SER A 47 -27.32 42.46 -11.65
C SER A 47 -26.70 41.50 -12.66
N ARG A 48 -27.06 41.72 -13.91
CA ARG A 48 -26.66 40.97 -15.09
C ARG A 48 -25.34 41.57 -15.58
N ARG A 49 -24.22 40.92 -15.25
CA ARG A 49 -22.80 41.25 -15.56
C ARG A 49 -22.02 41.87 -14.39
N ASP A 50 -21.69 41.05 -13.41
CA ASP A 50 -20.37 41.15 -12.79
C ASP A 50 -19.66 39.82 -13.06
N PRO A 51 -18.39 39.82 -13.53
CA PRO A 51 -17.61 38.59 -13.49
C PRO A 51 -17.65 38.11 -12.04
N ALA A 52 -18.00 36.83 -11.83
CA ALA A 52 -17.94 36.23 -10.50
C ALA A 52 -16.62 36.68 -9.86
N GLY A 53 -16.71 37.29 -8.67
CA GLY A 53 -15.55 37.94 -8.07
C GLY A 53 -14.38 36.97 -8.10
N LEU A 54 -13.20 37.40 -8.55
CA LEU A 54 -12.06 36.50 -8.74
C LEU A 54 -11.83 35.60 -7.52
N GLY A 55 -12.10 36.10 -6.31
CA GLY A 55 -12.05 35.33 -5.07
C GLY A 55 -13.10 34.21 -4.95
N SER A 56 -14.33 34.36 -5.48
CA SER A 56 -15.32 33.28 -5.51
C SER A 56 -14.99 32.24 -6.57
N VAL A 57 -14.57 32.66 -7.76
CA VAL A 57 -14.14 31.72 -8.82
C VAL A 57 -12.89 30.97 -8.38
N LEU A 58 -11.93 31.66 -7.74
CA LEU A 58 -10.75 31.01 -7.20
C LEU A 58 -11.11 30.07 -6.05
N ALA A 59 -12.05 30.43 -5.17
CA ALA A 59 -12.51 29.54 -4.11
C ALA A 59 -13.25 28.30 -4.64
N ASP A 60 -14.06 28.46 -5.67
CA ASP A 60 -14.80 27.37 -6.33
C ASP A 60 -13.83 26.44 -7.06
N VAL A 61 -12.90 26.98 -7.85
CA VAL A 61 -11.82 26.23 -8.52
C VAL A 61 -10.90 25.53 -7.51
N THR A 62 -10.61 26.17 -6.38
CA THR A 62 -9.83 25.59 -5.28
C THR A 62 -10.57 24.45 -4.59
N GLY A 63 -11.91 24.56 -4.46
CA GLY A 63 -12.77 23.49 -3.96
C GLY A 63 -12.89 22.31 -4.93
N GLU A 64 -12.98 22.58 -6.23
CA GLU A 64 -13.11 21.57 -7.29
C GLU A 64 -11.79 20.82 -7.58
N LEU A 65 -10.64 21.49 -7.49
CA LEU A 65 -9.31 20.89 -7.66
C LEU A 65 -8.79 20.17 -6.40
N GLY A 66 -9.58 20.13 -5.32
CA GLY A 66 -9.14 19.56 -4.04
C GLY A 66 -8.03 20.37 -3.35
N TRP A 67 -7.76 21.58 -3.81
CA TRP A 67 -6.87 22.56 -3.17
C TRP A 67 -7.56 23.28 -2.01
N GLN A 68 -8.60 22.69 -1.41
CA GLN A 68 -8.96 23.08 -0.06
C GLN A 68 -7.65 23.11 0.73
N PRO A 69 -7.24 24.25 1.32
CA PRO A 69 -6.11 24.26 2.22
C PRO A 69 -6.53 23.32 3.34
N GLY A 70 -6.10 22.06 3.24
CA GLY A 70 -6.27 21.07 4.26
C GLY A 70 -5.52 21.61 5.45
N VAL A 71 -6.26 22.26 6.34
CA VAL A 71 -5.81 22.73 7.65
C VAL A 71 -5.26 21.55 8.48
N GLU A 72 -5.42 20.31 8.02
CA GLU A 72 -5.00 19.06 8.66
C GLU A 72 -3.50 18.70 8.56
N GLY A 73 -2.59 19.62 8.19
CA GLY A 73 -1.15 19.42 8.45
C GLY A 73 -0.15 19.90 7.38
N GLY A 74 -0.61 20.50 6.28
CA GLY A 74 0.27 20.95 5.19
C GLY A 74 1.35 21.97 5.60
N GLY A 75 1.14 22.72 6.68
CA GLY A 75 2.09 23.72 7.19
C GLY A 75 2.95 23.27 8.38
N ILE A 76 2.99 21.97 8.72
CA ILE A 76 3.79 21.48 9.87
C ILE A 76 5.29 21.59 9.59
N LEU A 77 5.70 21.26 8.36
CA LEU A 77 7.10 21.30 7.95
C LEU A 77 7.64 22.73 7.98
N GLU A 78 6.89 23.69 7.44
CA GLU A 78 7.27 25.11 7.38
C GLU A 78 7.25 25.77 8.78
N ARG A 79 6.25 25.47 9.61
CA ARG A 79 6.10 26.05 10.95
C ARG A 79 6.82 25.26 12.04
N TRP A 80 7.68 24.31 11.68
CA TRP A 80 8.43 23.51 12.65
C TRP A 80 9.18 24.33 13.72
N PRO A 81 9.84 25.45 13.38
CA PRO A 81 10.50 26.29 14.37
C PRO A 81 9.54 26.90 15.41
N GLU A 82 8.29 27.17 15.03
CA GLU A 82 7.26 27.72 15.92
C GLU A 82 6.60 26.61 16.77
N LEU A 83 6.40 25.44 16.17
CA LEU A 83 5.77 24.29 16.82
C LEU A 83 6.68 23.66 17.85
N CYS A 84 7.95 23.43 17.50
CA CYS A 84 8.91 22.68 18.29
C CYS A 84 10.29 23.38 18.37
N PRO A 85 10.36 24.60 18.95
CA PRO A 85 11.60 25.39 19.01
C PRO A 85 12.74 24.65 19.71
N GLN A 86 12.43 23.80 20.69
CA GLN A 86 13.42 23.02 21.45
C GLN A 86 14.20 21.99 20.61
N TYR A 87 13.67 21.63 19.45
CA TYR A 87 14.26 20.62 18.57
C TYR A 87 14.87 21.20 17.28
N VAL A 88 14.78 22.51 17.08
CA VAL A 88 15.40 23.20 15.93
C VAL A 88 16.92 22.95 15.95
N GLY A 89 17.47 22.55 14.79
CA GLY A 89 18.88 22.19 14.61
C GLY A 89 19.29 20.81 15.15
N ARG A 90 18.37 20.07 15.79
CA ARG A 90 18.62 18.71 16.32
C ARG A 90 17.74 17.66 15.67
N ILE A 91 16.55 18.04 15.25
CA ILE A 91 15.58 17.20 14.56
C ILE A 91 14.95 18.03 13.44
N GLU A 92 14.95 17.45 12.23
CA GLU A 92 14.41 18.06 11.02
C GLU A 92 13.19 17.27 10.55
N PRO A 93 12.05 17.93 10.27
CA PRO A 93 10.90 17.26 9.71
C PRO A 93 11.12 17.05 8.22
N VAL A 94 11.05 15.79 7.78
CA VAL A 94 11.38 15.43 6.38
C VAL A 94 10.12 15.33 5.54
N HIS A 95 9.09 14.68 6.08
CA HIS A 95 7.87 14.41 5.34
C HIS A 95 6.69 14.27 6.31
N TYR A 96 5.51 14.66 5.83
CA TYR A 96 4.25 14.47 6.53
C TYR A 96 3.29 13.73 5.60
N ASP A 97 2.85 12.55 6.04
CA ASP A 97 1.83 11.76 5.36
C ASP A 97 0.45 12.17 5.88
N THR A 98 -0.30 12.90 5.06
CA THR A 98 -1.64 13.41 5.39
C THR A 98 -2.68 12.30 5.54
N GLU A 99 -2.55 11.19 4.79
CA GLU A 99 -3.50 10.07 4.87
C GLU A 99 -3.34 9.29 6.17
N ARG A 100 -2.08 9.01 6.55
CA ARG A 100 -1.77 8.24 7.76
C ARG A 100 -1.60 9.11 9.00
N ARG A 101 -1.52 10.44 8.82
CA ARG A 101 -1.22 11.43 9.86
C ARG A 101 0.10 11.12 10.57
N VAL A 102 1.11 10.71 9.79
CA VAL A 102 2.43 10.33 10.30
C VAL A 102 3.44 11.41 9.95
N LEU A 103 4.13 11.93 10.96
CA LEU A 103 5.23 12.87 10.78
C LEU A 103 6.57 12.12 10.82
N GLU A 104 7.32 12.17 9.73
CA GLU A 104 8.66 11.59 9.62
C GLU A 104 9.73 12.62 10.01
N LEU A 105 10.51 12.28 11.02
CA LEU A 105 11.52 13.16 11.60
C LEU A 105 12.92 12.56 11.44
N ARG A 106 13.88 13.37 11.00
CA ARG A 106 15.30 13.01 10.92
C ARG A 106 16.05 13.59 12.12
N PRO A 107 16.58 12.75 13.02
CA PRO A 107 17.42 13.20 14.13
C PRO A 107 18.90 13.35 13.72
N CYS A 108 19.63 14.28 14.36
CA CYS A 108 21.05 14.48 14.10
C CYS A 108 21.94 13.42 14.75
N SER A 109 21.46 12.77 15.82
CA SER A 109 22.24 11.82 16.61
C SER A 109 21.40 10.62 17.07
N PRO A 110 22.05 9.48 17.38
CA PRO A 110 21.34 8.29 17.87
C PRO A 110 20.60 8.54 19.19
N ALA A 111 21.12 9.42 20.04
CA ALA A 111 20.47 9.81 21.30
C ALA A 111 19.15 10.54 21.05
N TYR A 112 19.12 11.50 20.11
CA TYR A 112 17.87 12.18 19.72
C TYR A 112 16.89 11.22 19.04
N ALA A 113 17.38 10.25 18.27
CA ALA A 113 16.53 9.20 17.71
C ALA A 113 15.86 8.35 18.81
N ALA A 114 16.57 8.01 19.88
CA ALA A 114 16.01 7.31 21.03
C ALA A 114 14.99 8.19 21.79
N GLN A 115 15.30 9.46 21.97
CA GLN A 115 14.39 10.43 22.59
C GLN A 115 13.06 10.55 21.83
N LEU A 116 13.09 10.60 20.49
CA LEU A 116 11.89 10.61 19.67
C LEU A 116 11.05 9.34 19.80
N ARG A 117 11.69 8.17 19.92
CA ARG A 117 10.96 6.91 20.14
C ARG A 117 10.25 6.88 21.49
N LEU A 118 10.89 7.42 22.52
CA LEU A 118 10.33 7.47 23.87
C LEU A 118 9.24 8.54 24.02
N LEU A 119 9.47 9.73 23.45
CA LEU A 119 8.61 10.91 23.65
C LEU A 119 7.71 11.23 22.45
N GLY A 120 7.68 10.38 21.42
CA GLY A 120 6.96 10.65 20.18
C GLY A 120 5.46 10.91 20.38
N GLY A 121 4.82 10.20 21.31
CA GLY A 121 3.41 10.45 21.64
C GLY A 121 3.16 11.81 22.31
N GLN A 122 4.07 12.23 23.20
CA GLN A 122 3.99 13.56 23.85
C GLN A 122 4.23 14.68 22.83
N LEU A 123 5.19 14.47 21.93
CA LEU A 123 5.49 15.41 20.86
C LEU A 123 4.33 15.53 19.86
N ALA A 124 3.69 14.42 19.49
CA ALA A 124 2.50 14.45 18.64
C ALA A 124 1.37 15.25 19.30
N LYS A 125 1.13 15.02 20.60
CA LYS A 125 0.14 15.79 21.37
C LYS A 125 0.46 17.28 21.38
N GLN A 126 1.72 17.66 21.68
CA GLN A 126 2.16 19.06 21.68
C GLN A 126 1.93 19.74 20.33
N ILE A 127 2.19 19.03 19.22
CA ILE A 127 1.95 19.55 17.87
C ILE A 127 0.45 19.75 17.63
N ASN A 128 -0.38 18.77 18.02
CA ASN A 128 -1.83 18.86 17.87
C ASN A 128 -2.43 20.00 18.69
N ASP A 129 -1.93 20.24 19.91
CA ASP A 129 -2.40 21.35 20.76
C ASP A 129 -2.17 22.72 20.10
N LYS A 130 -1.16 22.85 19.22
CA LYS A 130 -0.82 24.09 18.51
C LYS A 130 -1.45 24.21 17.12
N VAL A 131 -1.55 23.11 16.38
CA VAL A 131 -2.01 23.12 14.97
C VAL A 131 -3.51 22.86 14.87
N GLY A 132 -4.04 21.98 15.71
CA GLY A 132 -5.43 21.53 15.68
C GLY A 132 -5.58 20.09 16.17
N PRO A 133 -6.77 19.72 16.66
CA PRO A 133 -7.03 18.37 17.16
C PRO A 133 -6.82 17.32 16.06
N GLU A 134 -6.22 16.19 16.43
CA GLU A 134 -6.05 15.00 15.60
C GLU A 134 -5.22 15.15 14.31
N VAL A 135 -4.36 16.17 14.21
CA VAL A 135 -3.51 16.39 13.02
C VAL A 135 -2.41 15.34 12.89
N VAL A 136 -1.61 15.12 13.93
CA VAL A 136 -0.55 14.10 13.96
C VAL A 136 -0.99 12.92 14.83
N ARG A 137 -1.05 11.74 14.21
CA ARG A 137 -1.36 10.48 14.90
C ARG A 137 -0.12 9.79 15.43
N ALA A 138 0.97 9.81 14.67
CA ALA A 138 2.21 9.13 15.05
C ALA A 138 3.45 9.85 14.52
N ILE A 139 4.56 9.67 15.23
CA ILE A 139 5.87 10.19 14.83
C ILE A 139 6.78 9.03 14.52
N ARG A 140 7.40 9.07 13.34
CA ARG A 140 8.34 8.06 12.89
C ARG A 140 9.76 8.66 12.82
N PRO A 141 10.68 8.21 13.67
CA PRO A 141 12.08 8.60 13.56
C PRO A 141 12.75 7.84 12.41
N LEU A 142 13.32 8.59 11.47
CA LEU A 142 14.15 8.08 10.39
C LEU A 142 15.55 7.70 10.90
N THR A 143 16.36 7.11 10.02
CA THR A 143 17.79 6.94 10.28
C THR A 143 18.44 8.30 10.53
N VAL A 144 19.43 8.31 11.43
CA VAL A 144 20.20 9.52 11.73
C VAL A 144 20.88 10.04 10.47
N GLY A 145 20.81 11.34 10.26
CA GLY A 145 21.40 12.00 9.08
C GLY A 145 21.82 13.42 9.42
N GLN A 146 22.60 14.02 8.51
CA GLN A 146 22.98 15.42 8.67
C GLN A 146 21.76 16.31 8.52
N ILE A 147 21.55 17.16 9.52
CA ILE A 147 20.49 18.17 9.57
C ILE A 147 21.10 19.49 9.12
N GLY A 148 20.43 20.17 8.19
CA GLY A 148 20.88 21.50 7.76
C GLY A 148 22.06 21.51 6.78
N ALA A 149 22.29 20.43 6.03
CA ALA A 149 22.99 20.55 4.76
C ALA A 149 22.01 21.05 3.69
N ALA A 150 21.36 22.20 3.95
CA ALA A 150 21.02 23.10 2.85
C ALA A 150 22.34 23.31 2.11
N THR A 151 22.34 23.05 0.82
CA THR A 151 23.43 23.29 -0.13
C THR A 151 24.31 24.44 0.32
N ALA A 152 25.32 24.15 1.14
CA ALA A 152 26.48 25.00 1.17
C ALA A 152 26.97 24.90 -0.27
N ASP A 153 26.96 26.04 -0.96
CA ASP A 153 27.84 26.32 -2.06
C ASP A 153 29.22 25.81 -1.64
N ARG A 154 29.46 24.53 -1.88
CA ARG A 154 30.79 24.01 -2.00
C ARG A 154 31.25 24.73 -3.26
N PRO A 155 32.23 25.66 -3.20
CA PRO A 155 32.79 26.19 -4.43
C PRO A 155 33.11 24.96 -5.25
N ALA A 156 32.48 24.86 -6.42
CA ALA A 156 32.47 23.66 -7.24
C ALA A 156 33.87 23.06 -7.18
N ALA A 157 34.03 22.00 -6.39
CA ALA A 157 35.32 21.39 -6.22
C ALA A 157 35.69 21.02 -7.65
N ALA A 158 36.79 21.62 -8.14
CA ALA A 158 37.23 21.53 -9.52
C ALA A 158 36.94 20.13 -10.04
N PRO A 159 36.37 19.96 -11.25
CA PRO A 159 35.91 18.67 -11.75
C PRO A 159 37.02 17.67 -11.49
N HIS A 160 36.86 16.89 -10.43
CA HIS A 160 37.75 15.77 -10.18
C HIS A 160 37.40 14.88 -11.35
N GLN A 161 38.28 14.88 -12.35
CA GLN A 161 38.21 13.96 -13.45
C GLN A 161 37.92 12.63 -12.79
N ALA A 162 36.70 12.12 -13.00
CA ALA A 162 36.36 10.77 -12.69
C ALA A 162 37.18 9.96 -13.70
N ALA A 163 38.49 9.84 -13.43
CA ALA A 163 39.33 8.82 -14.03
C ALA A 163 38.51 7.58 -13.83
N ALA A 164 38.01 7.01 -14.94
CA ALA A 164 37.05 5.94 -14.97
C ALA A 164 37.51 4.88 -13.97
N ALA A 165 36.97 4.95 -12.75
CA ALA A 165 37.35 4.02 -11.71
C ALA A 165 36.93 2.67 -12.29
N PRO A 166 37.86 1.70 -12.41
CA PRO A 166 37.58 0.46 -13.09
C PRO A 166 36.28 -0.06 -12.52
N VAL A 167 35.27 -0.21 -13.38
CA VAL A 167 33.95 -0.69 -12.98
C VAL A 167 34.20 -1.91 -12.10
N LYS A 168 33.85 -1.81 -10.82
CA LYS A 168 34.07 -2.87 -9.84
C LYS A 168 33.13 -4.02 -10.18
N THR A 169 33.51 -4.77 -11.21
CA THR A 169 32.89 -6.03 -11.58
C THR A 169 33.09 -7.03 -10.44
N ARG A 170 32.27 -8.08 -10.42
CA ARG A 170 32.31 -9.12 -9.39
C ARG A 170 33.73 -9.68 -9.17
N ASP A 171 34.56 -9.69 -10.21
CA ASP A 171 35.93 -10.21 -10.20
C ASP A 171 36.98 -9.20 -9.72
N THR A 172 36.70 -7.89 -9.78
CA THR A 172 37.60 -6.80 -9.31
C THR A 172 37.19 -6.22 -7.95
N ALA A 173 36.21 -6.86 -7.30
CA ALA A 173 35.73 -6.46 -5.98
C ALA A 173 36.80 -6.63 -4.87
N SER A 174 36.54 -6.02 -3.71
CA SER A 174 37.48 -6.08 -2.58
C SER A 174 37.72 -7.54 -2.11
N PRO A 175 38.91 -7.84 -1.55
CA PRO A 175 39.22 -9.20 -1.07
C PRO A 175 38.21 -9.75 -0.06
N GLY A 176 37.68 -8.90 0.82
CA GLY A 176 36.64 -9.29 1.78
C GLY A 176 35.30 -9.67 1.13
N TYR A 177 34.92 -8.98 0.05
CA TYR A 177 33.70 -9.30 -0.71
C TYR A 177 33.84 -10.64 -1.47
N GLN A 178 35.02 -10.90 -2.04
CA GLN A 178 35.31 -12.18 -2.71
C GLN A 178 35.29 -13.34 -1.71
N ALA A 179 35.81 -13.15 -0.49
CA ALA A 179 35.74 -14.16 0.58
C ALA A 179 34.29 -14.46 1.01
N ALA A 180 33.45 -13.43 1.13
CA ALA A 180 32.03 -13.60 1.45
C ALA A 180 31.28 -14.36 0.33
N LEU A 181 31.56 -14.06 -0.94
CA LEU A 181 30.99 -14.79 -2.07
C LEU A 181 31.44 -16.26 -2.11
N ALA A 182 32.69 -16.56 -1.77
CA ALA A 182 33.20 -17.92 -1.69
C ALA A 182 32.52 -18.73 -0.58
N ALA A 183 32.23 -18.09 0.57
CA ALA A 183 31.52 -18.72 1.68
C ALA A 183 30.05 -19.00 1.39
N ILE A 184 29.38 -18.11 0.64
CA ILE A 184 27.97 -18.25 0.26
C ILE A 184 27.80 -19.26 -0.88
N ARG A 185 28.82 -19.44 -1.73
CA ARG A 185 28.69 -20.31 -2.91
C ARG A 185 28.41 -21.74 -2.45
N PRO A 186 27.28 -22.34 -2.88
CA PRO A 186 26.98 -23.72 -2.52
C PRO A 186 28.12 -24.59 -3.02
N LYS A 187 28.65 -25.43 -2.12
CA LYS A 187 29.73 -26.36 -2.45
C LYS A 187 29.26 -27.24 -3.60
N THR A 188 30.00 -27.22 -4.71
CA THR A 188 29.67 -28.05 -5.89
C THR A 188 29.48 -29.49 -5.42
N PRO A 189 28.38 -30.16 -5.80
CA PRO A 189 28.17 -31.54 -5.41
C PRO A 189 29.34 -32.38 -5.94
N SER A 190 29.91 -33.20 -5.06
CA SER A 190 30.98 -34.13 -5.41
C SER A 190 30.51 -34.99 -6.58
N THR A 191 31.37 -35.20 -7.59
CA THR A 191 31.08 -36.11 -8.69
C THR A 191 30.64 -37.45 -8.11
N PRO A 192 29.42 -37.95 -8.42
CA PRO A 192 28.94 -39.19 -7.86
C PRO A 192 29.82 -40.35 -8.32
N ASP A 193 30.18 -41.24 -7.40
CA ASP A 193 30.98 -42.42 -7.69
C ASP A 193 30.37 -43.21 -8.85
N ALA A 194 31.23 -43.75 -9.73
CA ALA A 194 30.80 -44.48 -10.92
C ALA A 194 29.83 -45.64 -10.61
N ARG A 195 29.90 -46.21 -9.40
CA ARG A 195 28.96 -47.24 -8.90
C ARG A 195 27.56 -46.67 -8.65
N VAL A 196 27.45 -45.47 -8.10
CA VAL A 196 26.18 -44.76 -7.84
C VAL A 196 25.53 -44.38 -9.16
N VAL A 197 26.31 -43.87 -10.12
CA VAL A 197 25.82 -43.57 -11.48
C VAL A 197 25.28 -44.82 -12.16
N LYS A 198 26.01 -45.95 -12.09
CA LYS A 198 25.53 -47.24 -12.63
C LYS A 198 24.27 -47.75 -11.93
N ALA A 199 24.11 -47.52 -10.63
CA ALA A 199 22.90 -47.90 -9.88
C ALA A 199 21.69 -47.06 -10.30
N MET A 200 21.86 -45.75 -10.45
CA MET A 200 20.80 -44.85 -10.95
C MET A 200 20.35 -45.23 -12.36
N GLN A 201 21.29 -45.58 -13.24
CA GLN A 201 20.96 -46.03 -14.60
C GLN A 201 20.19 -47.35 -14.61
N ARG A 202 20.48 -48.28 -13.68
CA ARG A 202 19.70 -49.52 -13.51
C ARG A 202 18.27 -49.22 -13.05
N GLN A 203 18.11 -48.34 -12.06
CA GLN A 203 16.78 -47.91 -11.61
C GLN A 203 15.99 -47.22 -12.72
N ALA A 204 16.60 -46.30 -13.46
CA ALA A 204 15.94 -45.62 -14.57
C ALA A 204 15.46 -46.60 -15.66
N ARG A 205 16.27 -47.62 -15.99
CA ARG A 205 15.88 -48.68 -16.93
C ARG A 205 14.77 -49.58 -16.40
N ALA A 206 14.75 -49.84 -15.10
CA ALA A 206 13.67 -50.60 -14.45
C ALA A 206 12.36 -49.79 -14.39
N MET A 207 12.46 -48.45 -14.34
CA MET A 207 11.31 -47.54 -14.31
C MET A 207 10.79 -47.16 -15.72
N LEU A 208 11.45 -47.60 -16.79
CA LEU A 208 11.04 -47.21 -18.14
C LEU A 208 9.84 -48.03 -18.62
N ARG A 209 8.68 -47.38 -18.46
CA ARG A 209 7.46 -47.35 -19.29
C ARG A 209 6.61 -48.62 -19.34
N GLU A 210 5.49 -48.57 -18.61
CA GLU A 210 4.33 -49.42 -18.87
C GLU A 210 3.89 -49.25 -20.34
N PRO A 211 3.49 -50.33 -21.05
CA PRO A 211 3.09 -50.23 -22.44
C PRO A 211 1.90 -49.27 -22.59
N GLU A 212 1.83 -48.54 -23.72
CA GLU A 212 0.82 -47.49 -23.93
C GLU A 212 -0.63 -47.98 -23.82
N THR A 213 -0.86 -49.29 -23.84
CA THR A 213 -2.14 -49.95 -23.59
C THR A 213 -2.58 -49.96 -22.13
N ALA A 214 -1.69 -49.69 -21.17
CA ALA A 214 -2.03 -49.60 -19.74
C ALA A 214 -2.64 -48.22 -19.37
N PHE A 215 -2.52 -47.22 -20.25
CA PHE A 215 -3.03 -45.87 -20.04
C PHE A 215 -4.47 -45.68 -20.57
N THR A 216 -5.07 -46.72 -21.16
CA THR A 216 -6.42 -46.66 -21.75
C THR A 216 -7.49 -46.33 -20.72
N ASP A 217 -7.41 -46.91 -19.53
CA ASP A 217 -8.40 -46.71 -18.46
C ASP A 217 -8.38 -45.27 -17.95
N ALA A 218 -7.21 -44.66 -17.84
CA ALA A 218 -7.06 -43.27 -17.41
C ALA A 218 -7.58 -42.28 -18.47
N THR A 219 -7.41 -42.59 -19.75
CA THR A 219 -7.95 -41.78 -20.85
C THR A 219 -9.45 -41.91 -20.99
N VAL A 220 -10.01 -43.12 -20.84
CA VAL A 220 -11.45 -43.37 -20.87
C VAL A 220 -12.11 -42.66 -19.69
N ALA A 221 -11.57 -42.77 -18.48
CA ALA A 221 -12.09 -42.06 -17.31
C ALA A 221 -12.07 -40.53 -17.47
N ARG A 222 -11.06 -39.97 -18.16
CA ARG A 222 -11.06 -38.52 -18.48
C ARG A 222 -12.15 -38.15 -19.49
N GLN A 223 -12.36 -38.97 -20.50
CA GLN A 223 -13.42 -38.73 -21.50
C GLN A 223 -14.80 -38.79 -20.86
N GLU A 224 -15.06 -39.78 -20.00
CA GLU A 224 -16.34 -39.89 -19.27
C GLU A 224 -16.59 -38.69 -18.34
N LEU A 225 -15.55 -38.18 -17.68
CA LEU A 225 -15.64 -36.96 -16.87
C LEU A 225 -15.89 -35.70 -17.71
N GLU A 226 -15.29 -35.62 -18.90
CA GLU A 226 -15.51 -34.52 -19.84
C GLU A 226 -16.93 -34.58 -20.44
N GLU A 227 -17.46 -35.77 -20.74
CA GLU A 227 -18.83 -35.98 -21.23
C GLU A 227 -19.89 -35.67 -20.17
N THR A 228 -19.68 -36.11 -18.93
CA THR A 228 -20.57 -35.77 -17.81
C THR A 228 -20.56 -34.27 -17.51
N ALA A 229 -19.38 -33.64 -17.51
CA ALA A 229 -19.26 -32.19 -17.34
C ALA A 229 -19.86 -31.38 -18.51
N ALA A 230 -19.82 -31.91 -19.74
CA ALA A 230 -20.46 -31.29 -20.90
C ALA A 230 -21.99 -31.38 -20.81
N THR A 231 -22.52 -32.48 -20.28
CA THR A 231 -23.97 -32.68 -20.10
C THR A 231 -24.50 -31.78 -18.98
N GLU A 232 -23.75 -31.60 -17.89
CA GLU A 232 -24.13 -30.73 -16.76
C GLU A 232 -24.03 -29.23 -17.07
N ASN A 233 -23.07 -28.79 -17.90
CA ASN A 233 -22.89 -27.38 -18.28
C ASN A 233 -23.66 -26.99 -19.56
N SER A 234 -24.56 -27.83 -20.05
CA SER A 234 -25.47 -27.53 -21.16
C SER A 234 -26.56 -26.54 -20.74
N ASP A 235 -26.18 -25.30 -20.41
CA ASP A 235 -27.12 -24.23 -20.15
C ASP A 235 -27.92 -23.91 -21.43
N PRO A 236 -29.25 -24.11 -21.47
CA PRO A 236 -30.05 -23.82 -22.67
C PRO A 236 -29.99 -22.33 -23.05
N LEU A 237 -29.66 -21.48 -22.08
CA LEU A 237 -29.45 -20.05 -22.25
C LEU A 237 -28.20 -19.76 -23.11
N LEU A 238 -27.09 -20.47 -22.90
CA LEU A 238 -25.87 -20.33 -23.72
C LEU A 238 -26.09 -20.80 -25.16
N ALA A 239 -26.82 -21.91 -25.36
CA ALA A 239 -27.19 -22.38 -26.69
C ALA A 239 -28.08 -21.37 -27.43
N SER A 240 -29.05 -20.75 -26.75
CA SER A 240 -29.88 -19.69 -27.34
C SER A 240 -29.09 -18.41 -27.67
N ILE A 241 -28.15 -18.00 -26.82
CA ILE A 241 -27.26 -16.86 -27.08
C ILE A 241 -26.41 -17.13 -28.33
N GLN A 242 -25.86 -18.33 -28.46
CA GLN A 242 -25.08 -18.71 -29.64
C GLN A 242 -25.93 -18.75 -30.92
N ALA A 243 -27.17 -19.25 -30.85
CA ALA A 243 -28.10 -19.22 -31.99
C ALA A 243 -28.49 -17.79 -32.40
N VAL A 244 -28.72 -16.90 -31.44
CA VAL A 244 -29.00 -15.47 -31.70
C VAL A 244 -27.80 -14.76 -32.31
N MET A 245 -26.59 -15.04 -31.81
CA MET A 245 -25.35 -14.51 -32.38
C MET A 245 -25.13 -15.00 -33.81
N ALA A 246 -25.38 -16.28 -34.09
CA ALA A 246 -25.28 -16.84 -35.44
C ALA A 246 -26.30 -16.19 -36.41
N TYR A 247 -27.53 -15.95 -35.98
CA TYR A 247 -28.53 -15.23 -36.78
C TYR A 247 -28.12 -13.78 -37.08
N LYS A 248 -27.59 -13.08 -36.07
CA LYS A 248 -27.11 -11.70 -36.21
C LYS A 248 -25.95 -11.57 -37.20
N HIS A 249 -25.07 -12.58 -37.25
CA HIS A 249 -23.94 -12.60 -38.17
C HIS A 249 -24.28 -13.17 -39.57
N GLY A 250 -25.42 -13.86 -39.73
CA GLY A 250 -25.90 -14.38 -41.02
C GLY A 250 -26.85 -13.47 -41.81
N GLY A 251 -27.33 -12.38 -41.21
CA GLY A 251 -28.38 -11.51 -41.80
C GLY A 251 -27.92 -10.28 -42.58
N ALA A 252 -26.62 -10.14 -42.89
CA ALA A 252 -26.06 -8.93 -43.49
C ALA A 252 -25.74 -9.03 -44.99
N ASP A 253 -26.50 -9.83 -45.76
CA ASP A 253 -26.38 -9.86 -47.23
C ASP A 253 -27.70 -9.59 -47.97
N GLN A 254 -28.70 -9.01 -47.28
CA GLN A 254 -29.90 -8.53 -47.97
C GLN A 254 -29.69 -7.10 -48.47
N LEU A 255 -29.25 -7.01 -49.72
CA LEU A 255 -29.17 -5.83 -50.59
C LEU A 255 -30.24 -4.77 -50.23
N VAL A 256 -29.80 -3.68 -49.59
CA VAL A 256 -30.56 -2.43 -49.57
C VAL A 256 -30.57 -1.91 -51.00
N ARG A 257 -31.63 -2.25 -51.74
CA ARG A 257 -31.93 -1.67 -53.05
C ARG A 257 -31.99 -0.16 -52.89
N ARG A 258 -31.02 0.55 -53.47
CA ARG A 258 -31.12 1.99 -53.74
C ARG A 258 -32.26 2.19 -54.74
N ALA A 259 -33.42 2.60 -54.23
CA ALA A 259 -34.42 3.29 -55.04
C ALA A 259 -34.21 4.79 -54.81
N PHE A 260 -34.33 5.57 -55.87
CA PHE A 260 -34.15 7.03 -55.99
C PHE A 260 -32.74 7.50 -56.36
N ASP A 261 -32.46 7.34 -57.66
CA ASP A 261 -31.68 8.28 -58.46
C ASP A 261 -32.68 8.94 -59.43
N VAL A 262 -32.90 10.26 -59.33
CA VAL A 262 -33.54 11.08 -60.37
C VAL A 262 -32.90 12.46 -60.31
N ALA A 263 -32.19 12.78 -61.40
CA ALA A 263 -31.82 14.12 -61.84
C ALA A 263 -33.00 14.81 -62.53
#